data_AF-A0AAV5NK04-F1
#
_entry.id   AF-A0AAV5NK04-F1
#
_cell.length_a   1.000
_cell.length_b   1.000
_cell.length_c   1.000
_cell.angle_alpha   90.00
_cell.angle_beta   90.00
_cell.angle_gamma   90.00
#
_symmetry.space_group_name_H-M   'P 1'
#
loop_
_entity.id
_entity.type
_entity.pdbx_description
1 polymer ?
#
loop_
_entity_poly.entity_id
_entity_poly.type
_entity_poly.pdbx_seq_one_letter_code
_entity_poly.pdbx_strand_id
1 'polypeptide(L)'
;MSFRTALEDGGSCLTDKEEIHLLTYNPETAKSVHQGLINWFGQRTRDDDDRAIQAVFKSELAPNDILVLDMTPEVNGYQGSTGFRHDSLTRTNPGYFQERDISVCLLRAFNPESIMMNPLRKDTSKEILDHLVLTDSVAILIQAKDSPITEAGLSRSLDRKRRATRKEVDDAIRQINGAARYLGREAVARLVVGGEDVEVSIGQRQIIGLAIVKELFDDEGDVYATACGKLAGLRGGGLVMDYNSFHAFTHHFTAADAFISALHTLIARMRTGTWFPVKHAVLDGILDLIDNISGQKSDTPTLPSPR
;
A
#
# COMPACT_ATOMS: atom_id res chain seq x y z
N MET A 1 19.97 -6.92 -3.15
CA MET A 1 21.41 -6.76 -2.80
C MET A 1 21.91 -8.07 -2.23
N SER A 2 23.03 -8.58 -2.74
CA SER A 2 23.66 -9.78 -2.20
C SER A 2 24.95 -9.36 -1.52
N PHE A 3 24.99 -9.53 -0.20
CA PHE A 3 26.18 -9.34 0.60
C PHE A 3 26.61 -10.67 1.17
N ARG A 4 27.90 -10.84 1.40
CA ARG A 4 28.39 -11.87 2.28
C ARG A 4 27.95 -11.47 3.69
N THR A 5 26.98 -12.20 4.22
CA THR A 5 26.46 -11.99 5.58
C THR A 5 27.07 -13.02 6.51
N ALA A 6 27.56 -12.57 7.66
CA ALA A 6 27.80 -13.43 8.81
C ALA A 6 26.65 -13.26 9.79
N LEU A 7 26.20 -14.35 10.40
CA LEU A 7 25.30 -14.30 11.55
C LEU A 7 26.17 -14.36 12.81
N GLU A 8 26.11 -13.32 13.62
CA GLU A 8 26.78 -13.27 14.91
C GLU A 8 25.69 -13.47 15.97
N ASP A 9 25.73 -14.60 16.67
CA ASP A 9 24.76 -14.94 17.71
C ASP A 9 25.35 -14.62 19.09
N GLY A 10 24.77 -13.61 19.75
CA GLY A 10 25.17 -13.15 21.09
C GLY A 10 24.69 -14.02 22.24
N GLY A 11 24.11 -15.20 21.97
CA GLY A 11 23.54 -16.10 22.98
C GLY A 11 22.02 -16.17 22.93
N SER A 12 21.46 -16.21 21.71
CA SER A 12 20.04 -16.45 21.47
C SER A 12 19.65 -17.87 21.93
N CYS A 13 18.37 -18.09 22.21
CA CYS A 13 17.86 -19.41 22.58
C CYS A 13 18.05 -20.50 21.50
N LEU A 14 18.50 -20.13 20.28
CA LEU A 14 18.82 -21.09 19.22
C LEU A 14 20.15 -21.81 19.44
N THR A 15 21.00 -21.35 20.38
CA THR A 15 22.26 -22.04 20.71
C THR A 15 22.06 -23.22 21.67
N ASP A 16 20.90 -23.27 22.34
CA ASP A 16 20.54 -24.39 23.19
C ASP A 16 20.02 -25.54 22.32
N LYS A 17 20.38 -26.79 22.67
CA LYS A 17 20.05 -28.01 21.91
C LYS A 17 18.55 -28.38 21.94
N GLU A 18 17.67 -27.40 21.98
CA GLU A 18 16.22 -27.62 21.95
C GLU A 18 15.81 -28.04 20.53
N GLU A 19 14.97 -29.08 20.43
CA GLU A 19 14.41 -29.50 19.16
C GLU A 19 13.39 -28.47 18.68
N ILE A 20 13.73 -27.74 17.62
CA ILE A 20 12.84 -26.77 16.98
C ILE A 20 12.07 -27.48 15.88
N HIS A 21 10.74 -27.47 15.96
CA HIS A 21 9.86 -27.97 14.92
C HIS A 21 9.15 -26.83 14.21
N LEU A 22 9.05 -26.93 12.88
CA LEU A 22 8.17 -26.04 12.11
C LEU A 22 6.72 -26.42 12.41
N LEU A 23 5.93 -25.45 12.84
CA LEU A 23 4.49 -25.64 13.03
C LEU A 23 3.82 -25.83 11.67
N THR A 24 2.93 -26.81 11.57
CA THR A 24 2.04 -26.93 10.40
C THR A 24 1.15 -25.68 10.30
N TYR A 25 0.99 -25.15 9.09
CA TYR A 25 0.17 -23.96 8.88
C TYR A 25 -1.29 -24.22 9.30
N ASN A 26 -1.80 -23.33 10.17
CA ASN A 26 -3.20 -23.20 10.53
C ASN A 26 -3.48 -21.70 10.80
N PRO A 27 -4.59 -21.13 10.30
CA PRO A 27 -4.91 -19.72 10.50
C PRO A 27 -4.88 -19.27 11.98
N GLU A 28 -5.35 -20.11 12.91
CA GLU A 28 -5.35 -19.78 14.34
C GLU A 28 -3.94 -19.81 14.94
N THR A 29 -3.09 -20.70 14.44
CA THR A 29 -1.66 -20.73 14.80
C THR A 29 -0.96 -19.49 14.28
N ALA A 30 -1.23 -19.07 13.04
CA ALA A 30 -0.67 -17.85 12.46
C ALA A 30 -1.09 -16.59 13.22
N LYS A 31 -2.38 -16.47 13.59
CA LYS A 31 -2.90 -15.37 14.43
C LYS A 31 -2.23 -15.37 15.81
N SER A 32 -2.10 -16.53 16.43
CA SER A 32 -1.45 -16.68 17.75
C SER A 32 0.04 -16.31 17.72
N VAL A 33 0.76 -16.75 16.68
CA VAL A 33 2.16 -16.36 16.45
C VAL A 33 2.26 -14.86 16.24
N HIS A 34 1.41 -14.27 15.40
CA HIS A 34 1.39 -12.82 15.16
C HIS A 34 1.15 -12.03 16.45
N GLN A 35 0.18 -12.44 17.28
CA GLN A 35 -0.09 -11.81 18.57
C GLN A 35 1.09 -11.96 19.55
N GLY A 36 1.73 -13.13 19.57
CA GLY A 36 2.94 -13.37 20.35
C GLY A 36 4.11 -12.47 19.93
N LEU A 37 4.33 -12.30 18.62
CA LEU A 37 5.38 -11.43 18.07
C LEU A 37 5.15 -9.95 18.44
N ILE A 38 3.90 -9.46 18.40
CA ILE A 38 3.58 -8.09 18.85
C ILE A 38 4.02 -7.87 20.30
N ASN A 39 3.71 -8.82 21.19
CA ASN A 39 4.09 -8.73 22.59
C ASN A 39 5.60 -8.82 22.78
N TRP A 40 6.25 -9.75 22.08
CA TRP A 40 7.70 -9.98 22.20
C TRP A 40 8.49 -8.75 21.73
N PHE A 41 8.21 -8.22 20.53
CA PHE A 41 8.90 -7.05 20.02
C PHE A 41 8.48 -5.74 20.72
N GLY A 42 7.24 -5.66 21.24
CA GLY A 42 6.75 -4.48 21.95
C GLY A 42 7.34 -4.29 23.35
N GLN A 43 7.89 -5.34 23.95
CA GLN A 43 8.47 -5.32 25.30
C GLN A 43 10.00 -5.49 25.32
N ARG A 44 10.63 -5.39 24.15
CA ARG A 44 12.07 -5.54 23.96
C ARG A 44 12.87 -4.61 24.88
N THR A 45 13.81 -5.18 25.62
CA THR A 45 14.77 -4.44 26.43
C THR A 45 16.11 -4.28 25.69
N ARG A 46 17.01 -3.46 26.25
CA ARG A 46 18.37 -3.32 25.72
C ARG A 46 19.15 -4.63 25.76
N ASP A 47 18.94 -5.45 26.80
CA ASP A 47 19.57 -6.76 26.93
C ASP A 47 19.05 -7.76 25.88
N ASP A 48 17.81 -7.58 25.41
CA ASP A 48 17.28 -8.38 24.30
C ASP A 48 17.90 -7.98 22.96
N ASP A 49 18.19 -6.70 22.77
CA ASP A 49 18.91 -6.19 21.59
C ASP A 49 20.36 -6.66 21.54
N ASP A 50 21.04 -6.64 22.69
CA ASP A 50 22.43 -7.06 22.80
C ASP A 50 22.59 -8.58 22.56
N ARG A 51 21.54 -9.38 22.84
CA ARG A 51 21.49 -10.84 22.61
C ARG A 51 20.88 -11.23 21.26
N ALA A 52 20.42 -10.27 20.46
CA ALA A 52 19.82 -10.56 19.18
C ALA A 52 20.84 -11.13 18.20
N ILE A 53 20.41 -12.02 17.30
CA ILE A 53 21.24 -12.49 16.19
C ILE A 53 21.49 -11.31 15.26
N GLN A 54 22.75 -10.93 15.11
CA GLN A 54 23.16 -9.82 14.27
C GLN A 54 23.54 -10.32 12.88
N ALA A 55 22.84 -9.83 11.86
CA ALA A 55 23.23 -10.01 10.46
C ALA A 55 24.28 -8.95 10.09
N VAL A 56 25.55 -9.36 10.03
CA VAL A 56 26.65 -8.45 9.69
C VAL A 56 27.00 -8.60 8.22
N PHE A 57 26.73 -7.55 7.44
CA PHE A 57 27.12 -7.47 6.03
C PHE A 57 28.63 -7.15 5.92
N LYS A 58 29.42 -8.10 5.40
CA LYS A 58 30.89 -7.98 5.35
C LYS A 58 31.38 -7.39 4.02
N SER A 59 30.96 -7.97 2.91
CA SER A 59 31.43 -7.55 1.57
C SER A 59 30.32 -7.73 0.54
N GLU A 60 30.30 -6.85 -0.45
CA GLU A 60 29.42 -6.93 -1.61
C GLU A 60 29.72 -8.20 -2.41
N LEU A 61 28.67 -8.92 -2.83
CA LEU A 61 28.80 -10.08 -3.73
C LEU A 61 28.47 -9.72 -5.18
N ALA A 62 27.95 -8.52 -5.42
CA ALA A 62 27.64 -7.99 -6.72
C ALA A 62 27.86 -6.47 -6.72
N PRO A 63 28.16 -5.86 -7.88
CA PRO A 63 28.28 -4.41 -7.99
C PRO A 63 27.01 -3.70 -7.52
N ASN A 64 27.18 -2.59 -6.81
CA ASN A 64 26.05 -1.76 -6.34
C ASN A 64 25.43 -0.90 -7.46
N ASP A 65 26.08 -0.81 -8.62
CA ASP A 65 25.69 0.01 -9.77
C ASP A 65 24.92 -0.78 -10.84
N ILE A 66 24.17 -1.80 -10.43
CA ILE A 66 23.31 -2.56 -11.34
C ILE A 66 22.13 -1.70 -11.78
N LEU A 67 22.01 -1.53 -13.09
CA LEU A 67 20.81 -1.03 -13.76
C LEU A 67 19.95 -2.22 -14.17
N VAL A 68 18.75 -2.33 -13.59
CA VAL A 68 17.73 -3.29 -14.06
C VAL A 68 16.83 -2.55 -15.01
N LEU A 69 16.75 -3.00 -16.27
CA LEU A 69 15.81 -2.49 -17.27
C LEU A 69 14.75 -3.57 -17.51
N ASP A 70 13.48 -3.22 -17.33
CA ASP A 70 12.35 -4.09 -17.63
C ASP A 70 11.45 -3.42 -18.67
N MET A 71 11.43 -4.03 -19.86
CA MET A 71 10.67 -3.59 -21.03
C MET A 71 9.47 -4.50 -21.32
N THR A 72 9.04 -5.29 -20.33
CA THR A 72 7.91 -6.22 -20.47
C THR A 72 6.63 -5.42 -20.74
N PRO A 73 5.95 -5.60 -21.88
CA PRO A 73 4.79 -4.76 -22.24
C PRO A 73 3.67 -4.80 -21.21
N GLU A 74 3.41 -5.97 -20.62
CA GLU A 74 2.30 -6.22 -19.70
C GLU A 74 2.40 -5.38 -18.42
N VAL A 75 3.61 -5.12 -17.93
CA VAL A 75 3.85 -4.34 -16.69
C VAL A 75 4.08 -2.85 -16.95
N ASN A 76 4.13 -2.45 -18.23
CA ASN A 76 4.38 -1.08 -18.67
C ASN A 76 3.26 -0.55 -19.60
N GLY A 77 2.14 -1.25 -19.75
CA GLY A 77 1.10 -0.92 -20.73
C GLY A 77 0.14 0.21 -20.32
N TYR A 78 0.26 0.76 -19.11
CA TYR A 78 -0.65 1.79 -18.61
C TYR A 78 -0.45 3.15 -19.29
N GLN A 79 -1.48 3.99 -19.32
CA GLN A 79 -1.38 5.31 -19.93
C GLN A 79 -0.45 6.22 -19.13
N GLY A 80 0.49 6.88 -19.82
CA GLY A 80 1.53 7.69 -19.19
C GLY A 80 2.83 6.92 -18.91
N SER A 81 2.87 5.62 -19.20
CA SER A 81 4.10 4.83 -19.19
C SER A 81 5.05 5.23 -20.31
N THR A 82 6.36 5.13 -20.05
CA THR A 82 7.42 5.26 -21.06
C THR A 82 7.65 3.99 -21.88
N GLY A 83 6.87 2.92 -21.61
CA GLY A 83 7.00 1.60 -22.27
C GLY A 83 8.15 0.75 -21.73
N PHE A 84 8.94 1.30 -20.82
CA PHE A 84 10.00 0.60 -20.10
C PHE A 84 10.16 1.22 -18.73
N ARG A 85 10.74 0.44 -17.83
CA ARG A 85 11.20 0.90 -16.54
C ARG A 85 12.65 0.55 -16.31
N HIS A 86 13.33 1.41 -15.57
CA HIS A 86 14.60 1.04 -14.98
C HIS A 86 14.56 1.26 -13.48
N ASP A 87 15.37 0.47 -12.78
CA ASP A 87 15.65 0.58 -11.36
C ASP A 87 17.17 0.60 -11.16
N SER A 88 17.62 1.46 -10.26
CA SER A 88 18.99 1.51 -9.79
C SER A 88 19.01 1.65 -8.27
N LEU A 89 20.09 1.22 -7.64
CA LEU A 89 20.20 1.22 -6.18
C LEU A 89 20.15 2.64 -5.59
N THR A 90 20.71 3.62 -6.31
CA THR A 90 20.76 5.02 -5.88
C THR A 90 19.66 5.82 -6.55
N ARG A 91 18.63 6.19 -5.79
CA ARG A 91 17.50 6.99 -6.29
C ARG A 91 17.71 8.47 -6.00
N THR A 92 17.83 9.29 -7.03
CA THR A 92 17.90 10.77 -6.89
C THR A 92 16.52 11.43 -6.92
N ASN A 93 15.50 10.77 -7.48
CA ASN A 93 14.11 11.26 -7.52
C ASN A 93 13.14 10.18 -6.98
N PRO A 94 12.70 10.26 -5.71
CA PRO A 94 11.92 9.20 -5.08
C PRO A 94 10.47 9.11 -5.58
N GLY A 95 9.82 10.23 -5.91
CA GLY A 95 8.39 10.27 -6.26
C GLY A 95 8.03 9.44 -7.49
N TYR A 96 8.82 9.58 -8.56
CA TYR A 96 8.58 8.87 -9.83
C TYR A 96 8.57 7.33 -9.69
N PHE A 97 9.39 6.77 -8.79
CA PHE A 97 9.41 5.31 -8.58
C PHE A 97 8.17 4.83 -7.83
N GLN A 98 7.72 5.57 -6.81
CA GLN A 98 6.50 5.22 -6.08
C GLN A 98 5.28 5.26 -7.00
N GLU A 99 5.19 6.27 -7.87
CA GLU A 99 4.10 6.40 -8.84
C GLU A 99 4.04 5.20 -9.79
N ARG A 100 5.20 4.78 -10.30
CA ARG A 100 5.30 3.58 -11.15
C ARG A 100 4.94 2.30 -10.41
N ASP A 101 5.37 2.16 -9.16
CA ASP A 101 5.05 0.98 -8.36
C ASP A 101 3.53 0.88 -8.08
N ILE A 102 2.86 2.02 -7.89
CA ILE A 102 1.40 2.08 -7.79
C ILE A 102 0.75 1.60 -9.08
N SER A 103 1.22 2.04 -10.26
CA SER A 103 0.72 1.55 -11.55
C SER A 103 0.84 0.02 -11.67
N VAL A 104 1.97 -0.54 -11.25
CA VAL A 104 2.20 -2.00 -11.27
C VAL A 104 1.27 -2.73 -10.30
N CYS A 105 1.00 -2.15 -9.13
CA CYS A 105 0.01 -2.70 -8.19
C CYS A 105 -1.39 -2.71 -8.81
N LEU A 106 -1.78 -1.64 -9.50
CA LEU A 106 -3.08 -1.52 -10.15
C LEU A 106 -3.24 -2.51 -11.32
N LEU A 107 -2.19 -2.73 -12.11
CA LEU A 107 -2.18 -3.70 -13.22
C LEU A 107 -2.47 -5.14 -12.79
N ARG A 108 -2.39 -5.46 -11.49
CA ARG A 108 -2.81 -6.77 -10.97
C ARG A 108 -4.31 -6.99 -11.19
N ALA A 109 -5.13 -5.94 -11.06
CA ALA A 109 -6.59 -6.04 -11.10
C ALA A 109 -7.23 -5.30 -12.29
N PHE A 110 -6.57 -4.28 -12.83
CA PHE A 110 -7.13 -3.38 -13.83
C PHE A 110 -6.45 -3.51 -15.19
N ASN A 111 -7.22 -3.31 -16.25
CA ASN A 111 -6.66 -3.26 -17.60
C ASN A 111 -5.77 -2.02 -17.78
N PRO A 112 -4.67 -2.11 -18.55
CA PRO A 112 -3.74 -0.99 -18.70
C PRO A 112 -4.39 0.31 -19.19
N GLU A 113 -5.36 0.22 -20.10
CA GLU A 113 -6.07 1.38 -20.67
C GLU A 113 -6.96 2.09 -19.64
N SER A 114 -7.29 1.44 -18.52
CA SER A 114 -8.07 2.06 -17.45
C SER A 114 -7.20 2.90 -16.50
N ILE A 115 -5.87 2.75 -16.54
CA ILE A 115 -4.94 3.36 -15.59
C ILE A 115 -4.22 4.53 -16.28
N MET A 116 -4.43 5.74 -15.77
CA MET A 116 -3.72 6.95 -16.20
C MET A 116 -2.78 7.41 -15.09
N MET A 117 -1.48 7.46 -15.40
CA MET A 117 -0.44 7.99 -14.50
C MET A 117 -0.15 9.46 -14.85
N ASN A 118 -0.02 10.28 -13.81
CA ASN A 118 0.28 11.72 -13.83
C ASN A 118 -0.55 12.52 -14.86
N PRO A 119 -1.90 12.42 -14.86
CA PRO A 119 -2.73 13.23 -15.73
C PRO A 119 -2.53 14.73 -15.50
N LEU A 120 -2.24 15.46 -16.58
CA LEU A 120 -2.09 16.91 -16.57
C LEU A 120 -3.36 17.57 -17.10
N ARG A 121 -3.71 18.74 -16.55
CA ARG A 121 -4.76 19.58 -17.15
C ARG A 121 -4.25 20.17 -18.46
N LYS A 122 -5.06 20.09 -19.52
CA LYS A 122 -4.69 20.69 -20.82
C LYS A 122 -4.50 22.22 -20.74
N ASP A 123 -5.24 22.90 -19.88
CA ASP A 123 -5.26 24.36 -19.78
C ASP A 123 -4.06 24.97 -19.05
N THR A 124 -3.47 24.24 -18.11
CA THR A 124 -2.44 24.76 -17.20
C THR A 124 -1.18 23.90 -17.16
N SER A 125 -1.20 22.73 -17.79
CA SER A 125 -0.14 21.71 -17.70
C SER A 125 0.19 21.30 -16.26
N LYS A 126 -0.71 21.58 -15.31
CA LYS A 126 -0.58 21.17 -13.92
C LYS A 126 -1.15 19.77 -13.76
N GLU A 127 -0.40 18.91 -13.09
CA GLU A 127 -0.86 17.61 -12.66
C GLU A 127 -2.07 17.75 -11.72
N ILE A 128 -3.05 16.87 -11.90
CA ILE A 128 -4.25 16.84 -11.06
C ILE A 128 -4.14 15.81 -9.93
N LEU A 129 -3.49 14.68 -10.22
CA LEU A 129 -3.38 13.47 -9.41
C LEU A 129 -2.16 12.68 -9.88
N ASP A 130 -1.65 11.80 -9.02
CA ASP A 130 -0.62 10.83 -9.42
C ASP A 130 -1.25 9.70 -10.27
N HIS A 131 -2.47 9.23 -9.92
CA HIS A 131 -3.21 8.31 -10.79
C HIS A 131 -4.70 8.59 -10.86
N LEU A 132 -5.26 8.27 -12.01
CA LEU A 132 -6.68 8.20 -12.28
C LEU A 132 -6.99 6.82 -12.88
N VAL A 133 -7.85 6.04 -12.22
CA VAL A 133 -8.35 4.77 -12.76
C VAL A 133 -9.81 4.93 -13.18
N LEU A 134 -10.13 4.57 -14.42
CA LEU A 134 -11.47 4.69 -14.99
C LEU A 134 -11.98 3.33 -15.46
N THR A 135 -13.05 2.87 -14.82
CA THR A 135 -13.81 1.68 -15.25
C THR A 135 -15.19 2.11 -15.72
N ASP A 136 -16.09 1.17 -16.04
CA ASP A 136 -17.47 1.51 -16.36
C ASP A 136 -18.26 2.01 -15.16
N SER A 137 -17.93 1.55 -13.95
CA SER A 137 -18.70 1.82 -12.73
C SER A 137 -18.07 2.88 -11.81
N VAL A 138 -16.74 3.01 -11.81
CA VAL A 138 -16.01 3.88 -10.87
C VAL A 138 -14.91 4.71 -11.53
N ALA A 139 -14.66 5.87 -10.94
CA ALA A 139 -13.45 6.67 -11.12
C ALA A 139 -12.68 6.69 -9.79
N ILE A 140 -11.49 6.09 -9.76
CA ILE A 140 -10.62 6.06 -8.58
C ILE A 140 -9.56 7.15 -8.72
N LEU A 141 -9.60 8.12 -7.81
CA LEU A 141 -8.69 9.25 -7.75
C LEU A 141 -7.61 8.95 -6.71
N ILE A 142 -6.38 8.73 -7.17
CA ILE A 142 -5.28 8.30 -6.30
C ILE A 142 -4.27 9.43 -6.20
N GLN A 143 -3.93 9.80 -4.96
CA GLN A 143 -2.83 10.70 -4.69
C GLN A 143 -1.90 10.03 -3.69
N ALA A 144 -0.67 9.82 -4.11
CA ALA A 144 0.43 9.38 -3.29
C ALA A 144 1.21 10.58 -2.71
N LYS A 145 1.81 10.33 -1.56
CA LYS A 145 2.82 11.19 -0.95
C LYS A 145 3.96 10.30 -0.51
N ASP A 146 5.08 10.41 -1.22
CA ASP A 146 6.35 9.91 -0.71
C ASP A 146 7.06 10.99 0.11
N SER A 147 7.66 10.58 1.22
CA SER A 147 8.57 11.41 1.98
C SER A 147 10.00 10.92 1.75
N PRO A 148 10.95 11.80 1.39
CA PRO A 148 12.33 11.39 1.12
C PRO A 148 12.94 10.71 2.35
N ILE A 149 13.59 9.55 2.15
CA ILE A 149 14.41 8.90 3.17
C ILE A 149 15.73 9.67 3.25
N THR A 150 15.82 10.61 4.19
CA THR A 150 17.06 11.34 4.50
C THR A 150 17.51 11.00 5.91
N GLU A 151 18.80 11.06 6.19
CA GLU A 151 19.35 10.86 7.54
C GLU A 151 18.73 11.85 8.56
N ALA A 152 18.52 13.10 8.13
CA ALA A 152 17.79 14.11 8.88
C ALA A 152 16.29 13.79 9.06
N GLY A 153 15.71 12.95 8.22
CA GLY A 153 14.34 12.41 8.33
C GLY A 153 14.26 11.21 9.27
N LEU A 154 15.26 10.32 9.22
CA LEU A 154 15.35 9.12 10.07
C LEU A 154 15.54 9.49 11.54
N SER A 155 16.38 10.50 11.82
CA SER A 155 16.68 11.05 13.14
C SER A 155 15.57 11.93 13.75
N ARG A 156 14.46 12.17 13.04
CA ARG A 156 13.33 12.94 13.59
C ARG A 156 12.67 12.16 14.73
N SER A 157 12.28 12.89 15.78
CA SER A 157 11.39 12.34 16.81
C SER A 157 10.09 11.84 16.20
N LEU A 158 9.48 10.82 16.83
CA LEU A 158 8.21 10.25 16.39
C LEU A 158 7.13 11.32 16.21
N ASP A 159 7.03 12.29 17.12
CA ASP A 159 6.06 13.39 17.02
C ASP A 159 6.24 14.25 15.77
N ARG A 160 7.48 14.46 15.33
CA ARG A 160 7.76 15.19 14.08
C ARG A 160 7.37 14.35 12.86
N LYS A 161 7.57 13.03 12.90
CA LYS A 161 7.14 12.12 11.84
C LYS A 161 5.62 12.09 11.72
N ARG A 162 4.91 11.88 12.84
CA ARG A 162 3.44 11.97 12.94
C ARG A 162 2.88 13.26 12.34
N ARG A 163 3.41 14.42 12.74
CA ARG A 163 2.97 15.72 12.18
C ARG A 163 3.20 15.83 10.68
N ALA A 164 4.30 15.29 10.16
CA ALA A 164 4.58 15.28 8.73
C ALA A 164 3.57 14.40 7.99
N THR A 165 3.32 13.17 8.47
CA THR A 165 2.32 12.26 7.93
C THR A 165 0.93 12.89 7.90
N ARG A 166 0.47 13.51 8.99
CA ARG A 166 -0.83 14.21 9.03
C ARG A 166 -0.95 15.28 7.96
N LYS A 167 0.13 16.06 7.74
CA LYS A 167 0.17 17.08 6.69
C LYS A 167 0.11 16.46 5.30
N GLU A 168 0.85 15.38 5.06
CA GLU A 168 0.84 14.65 3.79
C GLU A 168 -0.56 14.09 3.48
N VAL A 169 -1.23 13.50 4.48
CA VAL A 169 -2.62 13.04 4.36
C VAL A 169 -3.56 14.19 3.98
N ASP A 170 -3.48 15.32 4.68
CA ASP A 170 -4.31 16.50 4.39
C ASP A 170 -4.05 17.09 3.00
N ASP A 171 -2.79 17.12 2.57
CA ASP A 171 -2.39 17.60 1.25
C ASP A 171 -2.90 16.66 0.14
N ALA A 172 -2.79 15.35 0.34
CA ALA A 172 -3.31 14.34 -0.58
C ALA A 172 -4.84 14.44 -0.74
N ILE A 173 -5.58 14.52 0.38
CA ILE A 173 -7.03 14.70 0.38
C ILE A 173 -7.44 15.99 -0.34
N ARG A 174 -6.68 17.07 -0.16
CA ARG A 174 -6.96 18.34 -0.84
C ARG A 174 -6.81 18.21 -2.35
N GLN A 175 -5.78 17.51 -2.82
CA GLN A 175 -5.58 17.25 -4.25
C GLN A 175 -6.69 16.36 -4.81
N ILE A 176 -7.07 15.27 -4.12
CA ILE A 176 -8.18 14.39 -4.51
C ILE A 176 -9.49 15.18 -4.67
N ASN A 177 -9.86 15.98 -3.67
CA ASN A 177 -11.06 16.81 -3.75
C ASN A 177 -10.97 17.88 -4.85
N GLY A 178 -9.78 18.44 -5.09
CA GLY A 178 -9.53 19.36 -6.19
C GLY A 178 -9.73 18.71 -7.56
N ALA A 179 -9.19 17.51 -7.75
CA ALA A 179 -9.34 16.72 -8.97
C ALA A 179 -10.79 16.30 -9.20
N ALA A 180 -11.48 15.81 -8.16
CA ALA A 180 -12.91 15.47 -8.23
C ALA A 180 -13.75 16.67 -8.69
N ARG A 181 -13.48 17.87 -8.15
CA ARG A 181 -14.16 19.10 -8.56
C ARG A 181 -13.84 19.49 -10.00
N TYR A 182 -12.58 19.37 -10.41
CA TYR A 182 -12.16 19.69 -11.78
C TYR A 182 -12.82 18.76 -12.80
N LEU A 183 -12.73 17.45 -12.57
CA LEU A 183 -13.30 16.41 -13.43
C LEU A 183 -14.83 16.43 -13.43
N GLY A 184 -15.46 16.92 -12.36
CA GLY A 184 -16.91 17.07 -12.25
C GLY A 184 -17.48 18.37 -12.78
N ARG A 185 -16.65 19.35 -13.20
CA ARG A 185 -17.13 20.65 -13.69
C ARG A 185 -17.67 20.58 -15.11
N GLU A 186 -17.00 19.83 -15.97
CA GLU A 186 -17.36 19.67 -17.38
C GLU A 186 -17.90 18.26 -17.62
N ALA A 187 -18.76 18.07 -18.63
CA ALA A 187 -19.20 16.74 -19.03
C ALA A 187 -18.03 15.87 -19.54
N VAL A 188 -17.04 16.52 -20.15
CA VAL A 188 -15.80 15.92 -20.65
C VAL A 188 -14.63 16.83 -20.27
N ALA A 189 -13.71 16.32 -19.46
CA ALA A 189 -12.47 16.98 -19.09
C ALA A 189 -11.37 16.63 -20.11
N ARG A 190 -10.58 17.62 -20.52
CA ARG A 190 -9.44 17.44 -21.42
C ARG A 190 -8.15 17.37 -20.62
N LEU A 191 -7.51 16.21 -20.68
CA LEU A 191 -6.26 15.91 -19.98
C LEU A 191 -5.14 15.67 -20.98
N VAL A 192 -3.90 15.72 -20.50
CA VAL A 192 -2.72 15.22 -21.19
C VAL A 192 -2.13 14.10 -20.36
N VAL A 193 -1.95 12.92 -20.95
CA VAL A 193 -1.39 11.74 -20.29
C VAL A 193 -0.30 11.16 -21.18
N GLY A 194 0.93 11.04 -20.68
CA GLY A 194 2.06 10.56 -21.49
C GLY A 194 2.39 11.42 -22.73
N GLY A 195 1.98 12.69 -22.73
CA GLY A 195 2.12 13.59 -23.88
C GLY A 195 0.94 13.58 -24.86
N GLU A 196 -0.01 12.66 -24.70
CA GLU A 196 -1.18 12.53 -25.57
C GLU A 196 -2.42 13.21 -24.96
N ASP A 197 -3.26 13.78 -25.82
CA ASP A 197 -4.53 14.39 -25.41
C ASP A 197 -5.57 13.30 -25.15
N VAL A 198 -6.14 13.31 -23.94
CA VAL A 198 -7.14 12.34 -23.50
C VAL A 198 -8.39 13.07 -23.04
N GLU A 199 -9.54 12.64 -23.56
CA GLU A 199 -10.85 13.12 -23.13
C GLU A 199 -11.44 12.17 -22.08
N VAL A 200 -11.75 12.69 -20.89
CA VAL A 200 -12.24 11.92 -19.75
C VAL A 200 -13.62 12.40 -19.33
N SER A 201 -14.55 11.48 -19.15
CA SER A 201 -15.85 11.77 -18.53
C SER A 201 -16.06 10.92 -17.28
N ILE A 202 -16.36 11.58 -16.15
CA ILE A 202 -16.76 10.89 -14.92
C ILE A 202 -18.20 10.36 -15.06
N GLY A 203 -19.07 11.05 -15.81
CA GLY A 203 -20.45 10.63 -16.04
C GLY A 203 -21.21 10.32 -14.73
N GLN A 204 -21.81 9.12 -14.67
CA GLN A 204 -22.52 8.63 -13.48
C GLN A 204 -21.67 7.72 -12.58
N ARG A 205 -20.37 7.57 -12.87
CA ARG A 205 -19.46 6.74 -12.09
C ARG A 205 -19.46 7.17 -10.62
N GLN A 206 -19.29 6.20 -9.73
CA GLN A 206 -18.93 6.53 -8.36
C GLN A 206 -17.49 7.07 -8.35
N ILE A 207 -17.26 8.11 -7.55
CA ILE A 207 -15.92 8.69 -7.38
C ILE A 207 -15.37 8.18 -6.07
N ILE A 208 -14.23 7.50 -6.11
CA ILE A 208 -13.53 6.97 -4.94
C ILE A 208 -12.21 7.72 -4.79
N GLY A 209 -11.96 8.30 -3.61
CA GLY A 209 -10.69 8.92 -3.28
C GLY A 209 -9.77 7.96 -2.54
N LEU A 210 -8.52 7.85 -2.96
CA LEU A 210 -7.51 7.02 -2.30
C LEU A 210 -6.25 7.84 -2.04
N ALA A 211 -5.99 8.15 -0.77
CA ALA A 211 -4.75 8.80 -0.34
C ALA A 211 -3.75 7.73 0.11
N ILE A 212 -2.59 7.68 -0.56
CA ILE A 212 -1.52 6.75 -0.23
C ILE A 212 -0.38 7.55 0.38
N VAL A 213 0.00 7.24 1.62
CA VAL A 213 1.16 7.85 2.26
C VAL A 213 2.24 6.81 2.51
N LYS A 214 3.44 7.25 2.87
CA LYS A 214 4.54 6.35 3.14
C LYS A 214 4.28 5.39 4.31
N GLU A 215 3.78 5.93 5.41
CA GLU A 215 3.60 5.21 6.67
C GLU A 215 2.45 5.82 7.47
N LEU A 216 1.67 4.97 8.14
CA LEU A 216 0.64 5.35 9.09
C LEU A 216 0.99 4.81 10.48
N PHE A 217 0.66 5.57 11.52
CA PHE A 217 0.93 5.21 12.90
C PHE A 217 -0.32 4.60 13.54
N ASP A 218 -0.22 3.38 14.06
CA ASP A 218 -1.38 2.63 14.59
C ASP A 218 -2.06 3.34 15.77
N ASP A 219 -1.34 4.19 16.52
CA ASP A 219 -1.85 5.01 17.63
C ASP A 219 -2.57 6.30 17.18
N GLU A 220 -2.61 6.61 15.89
CA GLU A 220 -3.27 7.81 15.32
C GLU A 220 -4.57 7.49 14.58
N GLY A 221 -5.16 6.31 14.81
CA GLY A 221 -6.32 5.81 14.07
C GLY A 221 -7.48 6.80 13.92
N ASP A 222 -7.89 7.46 15.01
CA ASP A 222 -8.98 8.44 15.00
C ASP A 222 -8.71 9.63 14.05
N VAL A 223 -7.45 10.03 13.93
CA VAL A 223 -7.02 11.11 13.02
C VAL A 223 -7.23 10.68 11.58
N TYR A 224 -6.87 9.44 11.24
CA TYR A 224 -7.01 8.91 9.89
C TYR A 224 -8.46 8.57 9.53
N ALA A 225 -9.26 8.08 10.48
CA ALA A 225 -10.70 7.92 10.31
C ALA A 225 -11.38 9.28 10.02
N THR A 226 -11.01 10.31 10.77
CA THR A 226 -11.47 11.69 10.53
C THR A 226 -11.04 12.19 9.14
N ALA A 227 -9.81 11.89 8.73
CA ALA A 227 -9.30 12.23 7.41
C ALA A 227 -10.10 11.55 6.28
N CYS A 228 -10.44 10.26 6.42
CA CYS A 228 -11.34 9.56 5.49
C CYS A 228 -12.72 10.22 5.42
N GLY A 229 -13.23 10.75 6.54
CA GLY A 229 -14.45 11.55 6.58
C GLY A 229 -14.42 12.78 5.66
N LYS A 230 -13.25 13.39 5.43
CA LYS A 230 -13.08 14.52 4.49
C LYS A 230 -13.25 14.12 3.02
N LEU A 231 -13.25 12.81 2.72
CA LEU A 231 -13.53 12.24 1.40
C LEU A 231 -14.99 11.74 1.28
N ALA A 232 -15.80 11.83 2.34
CA ALA A 232 -17.17 11.32 2.34
C ALA A 232 -18.11 12.05 1.36
N GLY A 233 -17.76 13.28 0.93
CA GLY A 233 -18.49 14.02 -0.10
C GLY A 233 -18.36 13.42 -1.51
N LEU A 234 -17.43 12.49 -1.73
CA LEU A 234 -17.32 11.74 -2.97
C LEU A 234 -18.39 10.63 -2.99
N ARG A 235 -19.01 10.41 -4.15
CA ARG A 235 -20.13 9.44 -4.30
C ARG A 235 -19.76 8.02 -3.83
N GLY A 236 -18.50 7.61 -4.03
CA GLY A 236 -17.96 6.33 -3.57
C GLY A 236 -17.23 6.39 -2.22
N GLY A 237 -17.05 7.58 -1.65
CA GLY A 237 -16.26 7.83 -0.43
C GLY A 237 -14.76 7.84 -0.69
N GLY A 238 -13.97 7.58 0.36
CA GLY A 238 -12.53 7.46 0.20
C GLY A 238 -11.83 6.90 1.43
N LEU A 239 -10.56 6.55 1.22
CA LEU A 239 -9.73 5.84 2.18
C LEU A 239 -8.32 6.43 2.20
N VAL A 240 -7.70 6.40 3.38
CA VAL A 240 -6.28 6.68 3.58
C VAL A 240 -5.60 5.35 3.92
N MET A 241 -4.48 5.04 3.27
CA MET A 241 -3.66 3.88 3.60
C MET A 241 -2.18 4.18 3.38
N ASP A 242 -1.30 3.44 4.06
CA ASP A 242 0.11 3.47 3.69
C ASP A 242 0.39 2.62 2.44
N TYR A 243 1.53 2.87 1.82
CA TYR A 243 1.95 2.15 0.61
C TYR A 243 2.05 0.63 0.83
N ASN A 244 2.52 0.18 2.00
CA ASN A 244 2.62 -1.24 2.30
C ASN A 244 1.23 -1.91 2.34
N SER A 245 0.25 -1.23 2.94
CA SER A 245 -1.14 -1.66 2.99
C SER A 245 -1.75 -1.71 1.59
N PHE A 246 -1.48 -0.70 0.75
CA PHE A 246 -1.94 -0.69 -0.65
C PHE A 246 -1.32 -1.83 -1.46
N HIS A 247 -0.01 -2.02 -1.34
CA HIS A 247 0.72 -3.09 -2.02
C HIS A 247 0.19 -4.47 -1.60
N ALA A 248 -0.02 -4.71 -0.30
CA ALA A 248 -0.62 -5.94 0.20
C ALA A 248 -2.05 -6.11 -0.32
N PHE A 249 -2.90 -5.09 -0.20
CA PHE A 249 -4.28 -5.09 -0.69
C PHE A 249 -4.37 -5.50 -2.16
N THR A 250 -3.61 -4.84 -3.03
CA THR A 250 -3.63 -5.10 -4.48
C THR A 250 -3.15 -6.51 -4.85
N HIS A 251 -2.37 -7.18 -4.00
CA HIS A 251 -1.84 -8.51 -4.29
C HIS A 251 -2.92 -9.60 -4.34
N HIS A 252 -4.06 -9.36 -3.69
CA HIS A 252 -5.14 -10.33 -3.55
C HIS A 252 -6.20 -10.26 -4.65
N PHE A 253 -6.07 -9.32 -5.59
CA PHE A 253 -7.08 -9.11 -6.62
C PHE A 253 -6.48 -9.23 -8.02
N THR A 254 -7.06 -10.12 -8.81
CA THR A 254 -6.75 -10.28 -10.24
C THR A 254 -7.84 -9.71 -11.15
N ALA A 255 -8.87 -9.08 -10.57
CA ALA A 255 -10.03 -8.56 -11.28
C ALA A 255 -10.53 -7.24 -10.67
N ALA A 256 -10.88 -6.29 -11.53
CA ALA A 256 -11.30 -4.93 -11.15
C ALA A 256 -12.52 -4.93 -10.23
N ASP A 257 -13.55 -5.73 -10.53
CA ASP A 257 -14.79 -5.76 -9.73
C ASP A 257 -14.55 -6.22 -8.29
N ALA A 258 -13.69 -7.24 -8.11
CA ALA A 258 -13.33 -7.74 -6.78
C ALA A 258 -12.53 -6.68 -5.99
N PHE A 259 -11.58 -6.01 -6.65
CA PHE A 259 -10.83 -4.90 -6.07
C PHE A 259 -11.77 -3.76 -5.62
N ILE A 260 -12.68 -3.33 -6.50
CA ILE A 260 -13.61 -2.23 -6.25
C ILE A 260 -14.57 -2.60 -5.11
N SER A 261 -15.11 -3.83 -5.11
CA SER A 261 -16.00 -4.33 -4.06
C SER A 261 -15.31 -4.35 -2.69
N ALA A 262 -14.06 -4.83 -2.65
CA ALA A 262 -13.27 -4.81 -1.42
C ALA A 262 -13.00 -3.38 -0.95
N LEU A 263 -12.67 -2.46 -1.85
CA LEU A 263 -12.45 -1.05 -1.52
C LEU A 263 -13.72 -0.41 -0.94
N HIS A 264 -14.90 -0.68 -1.50
CA HIS A 264 -16.17 -0.22 -0.93
C HIS A 264 -16.43 -0.78 0.46
N THR A 265 -16.12 -2.05 0.69
CA THR A 265 -16.24 -2.68 2.02
C THR A 265 -15.35 -1.96 3.04
N LEU A 266 -14.10 -1.67 2.69
CA LEU A 266 -13.19 -0.93 3.56
C LEU A 266 -13.69 0.49 3.84
N ILE A 267 -14.18 1.20 2.82
CA ILE A 267 -14.74 2.55 2.96
C ILE A 267 -15.98 2.54 3.85
N ALA A 268 -16.89 1.56 3.65
CA ALA A 268 -18.09 1.41 4.46
C ALA A 268 -17.76 1.14 5.93
N ARG A 269 -16.77 0.29 6.20
CA ARG A 269 -16.26 0.03 7.54
C ARG A 269 -15.64 1.29 8.16
N MET A 270 -14.87 2.07 7.40
CA MET A 270 -14.26 3.30 7.90
C MET A 270 -15.31 4.37 8.26
N ARG A 271 -16.47 4.36 7.59
CA ARG A 271 -17.61 5.25 7.90
C ARG A 271 -18.28 4.95 9.23
N THR A 272 -18.08 3.77 9.83
CA THR A 272 -18.59 3.49 11.18
C THR A 272 -17.80 4.20 12.27
N GLY A 273 -16.75 4.95 11.90
CA GLY A 273 -15.93 5.75 12.80
C GLY A 273 -14.85 4.96 13.53
N THR A 274 -14.73 3.66 13.27
CA THR A 274 -13.70 2.82 13.87
C THR A 274 -12.53 2.67 12.91
N TRP A 275 -11.38 3.25 13.27
CA TRP A 275 -10.15 2.98 12.54
C TRP A 275 -9.80 1.49 12.63
N PHE A 276 -9.35 0.95 11.51
CA PHE A 276 -8.70 -0.35 11.48
C PHE A 276 -7.44 -0.21 10.61
N PRO A 277 -6.31 -0.80 11.01
CA PRO A 277 -5.13 -0.82 10.15
C PRO A 277 -5.45 -1.65 8.92
N VAL A 278 -5.40 -1.03 7.73
CA VAL A 278 -5.73 -1.71 6.47
C VAL A 278 -4.86 -2.95 6.29
N LYS A 279 -3.56 -2.90 6.64
CA LYS A 279 -2.68 -4.08 6.68
C LYS A 279 -3.26 -5.29 7.41
N HIS A 280 -3.92 -5.08 8.55
CA HIS A 280 -4.50 -6.16 9.36
C HIS A 280 -5.87 -6.58 8.85
N ALA A 281 -6.71 -5.63 8.43
CA ALA A 281 -8.01 -5.97 7.83
C ALA A 281 -7.88 -6.67 6.47
N VAL A 282 -6.79 -6.43 5.73
CA VAL A 282 -6.41 -7.18 4.53
C VAL A 282 -6.00 -8.60 4.90
N LEU A 283 -5.17 -8.81 5.93
CA LEU A 283 -4.79 -10.15 6.39
C LEU A 283 -5.97 -10.96 6.97
N ASP A 284 -6.75 -10.36 7.86
CA ASP A 284 -7.85 -11.06 8.54
C ASP A 284 -9.09 -11.17 7.65
N GLY A 285 -9.42 -10.10 6.93
CA GLY A 285 -10.65 -10.01 6.13
C GLY A 285 -10.54 -10.65 4.76
N ILE A 286 -9.35 -10.76 4.15
CA ILE A 286 -9.21 -11.45 2.85
C ILE A 286 -9.24 -12.96 3.02
N LEU A 287 -8.82 -13.51 4.16
CA LEU A 287 -9.02 -14.93 4.47
C LEU A 287 -10.53 -15.25 4.54
N ASP A 288 -11.29 -14.43 5.29
CA ASP A 288 -12.74 -14.61 5.40
C ASP A 288 -13.48 -14.30 4.08
N LEU A 289 -13.03 -13.32 3.31
CA LEU A 289 -13.64 -12.95 2.02
C LEU A 289 -13.33 -14.00 0.93
N ILE A 290 -12.12 -14.57 0.91
CA ILE A 290 -11.75 -15.67 0.01
C ILE A 290 -12.53 -16.94 0.37
N ASP A 291 -12.72 -17.28 1.64
CA ASP A 291 -13.52 -18.43 2.07
C ASP A 291 -15.01 -18.28 1.69
N ASN A 292 -15.54 -17.06 1.81
CA ASN A 292 -16.92 -16.77 1.40
C ASN A 292 -17.10 -16.74 -0.13
N ILE A 293 -16.06 -16.40 -0.90
CA ILE A 293 -16.08 -16.42 -2.38
C ILE A 293 -15.79 -17.84 -2.92
N SER A 294 -14.99 -18.66 -2.22
CA SER A 294 -14.61 -20.02 -2.63
C SER A 294 -15.63 -21.09 -2.22
N GLY A 295 -16.63 -20.77 -1.39
CA GLY A 295 -17.72 -21.66 -1.01
C GLY A 295 -17.29 -22.85 -0.13
N GLN A 296 -16.07 -22.85 0.40
CA GLN A 296 -15.62 -23.87 1.35
C GLN A 296 -15.99 -23.47 2.77
N LYS A 297 -17.06 -24.07 3.32
CA LYS A 297 -17.23 -24.14 4.77
C LYS A 297 -16.06 -24.92 5.35
N SER A 298 -15.24 -24.27 6.17
CA SER A 298 -14.27 -24.98 7.01
C SER A 298 -15.04 -25.77 8.08
N ASP A 299 -15.12 -27.09 7.89
CA ASP A 299 -15.58 -28.00 8.93
C ASP A 299 -14.51 -28.03 10.03
N THR A 300 -14.78 -27.34 11.13
CA THR A 300 -13.94 -27.35 12.33
C THR A 300 -13.88 -28.78 12.91
N PRO A 301 -12.70 -29.41 13.03
CA PRO A 301 -12.60 -30.67 13.76
C PRO A 301 -12.69 -30.39 15.26
N THR A 302 -13.68 -30.98 15.92
CA THR A 302 -13.77 -31.02 17.38
C THR A 302 -12.59 -31.78 17.96
N LEU A 303 -11.73 -31.10 18.71
CA LEU A 303 -10.66 -31.73 19.51
C LEU A 303 -11.29 -32.60 20.62
N PRO A 304 -10.79 -33.83 20.86
CA PRO A 304 -11.27 -34.66 21.95
C PRO A 304 -10.82 -34.09 23.31
N SER A 305 -11.71 -34.12 24.29
CA SER A 305 -11.47 -33.63 25.64
C SER A 305 -10.31 -34.37 26.33
N PRO A 306 -9.47 -33.66 27.11
CA PRO A 306 -8.32 -34.24 27.76
C PRO A 306 -8.77 -35.24 28.85
N ARG A 307 -8.11 -36.41 28.87
CA ARG A 307 -8.04 -37.30 30.03
C ARG A 307 -6.80 -36.98 30.85
#